data_AF-A0A939YCF1-F1
#
_entry.id   AF-A0A939YCF1-F1
#
_cell.length_a   1.000
_cell.length_b   1.000
_cell.length_c   1.000
_cell.angle_alpha   90.00
_cell.angle_beta   90.00
_cell.angle_gamma   90.00
#
_symmetry.space_group_name_H-M   'P 1'
#
loop_
_entity.id
_entity.type
_entity.pdbx_description
1 polymer ?
#
loop_
_entity_poly.entity_id
_entity_poly.type
_entity_poly.pdbx_seq_one_letter_code
_entity_poly.pdbx_strand_id
1 'polypeptide(L)'
;MRKQLSEKKCEAYADAVKMFYSVLKDTKSNRAINNQEMMDRMIDIKIYIFMYGSDKVFKAFNRWLLEAGNNNEKKQFEAFLDFVLEMRKDLCNNKTNLTKRDILLNLTQSVEEAKKLFE
;
A
#
# COMPACT_ATOMS: atom_id res chain seq x y z
N MET A 1 -3.52 -0.67 -26.88
CA MET A 1 -2.63 -1.52 -26.05
C MET A 1 -2.02 -0.76 -24.87
N ARG A 2 -1.18 0.29 -25.04
CA ARG A 2 -0.59 1.04 -23.90
C ARG A 2 -1.61 1.71 -22.97
N LYS A 3 -2.68 2.31 -23.52
CA LYS A 3 -3.74 2.97 -22.73
C LYS A 3 -4.50 1.96 -21.84
N GLN A 4 -4.93 0.84 -22.42
CA GLN A 4 -5.61 -0.24 -21.72
C GLN A 4 -4.73 -0.91 -20.64
N LEU A 5 -3.43 -1.07 -20.91
CA LEU A 5 -2.48 -1.56 -19.90
C LEU A 5 -2.31 -0.57 -18.75
N SER A 6 -2.27 0.73 -19.05
CA SER A 6 -2.21 1.79 -18.04
C SER A 6 -3.48 1.88 -17.20
N GLU A 7 -4.66 1.71 -17.80
CA GLU A 7 -5.95 1.69 -17.11
C GLU A 7 -6.02 0.51 -16.12
N LYS A 8 -5.68 -0.70 -16.58
CA LYS A 8 -5.62 -1.89 -15.72
C LYS A 8 -4.61 -1.77 -14.59
N LYS A 9 -3.46 -1.13 -14.84
CA LYS A 9 -2.45 -0.82 -13.81
C LYS A 9 -2.99 0.15 -12.75
N CYS A 10 -3.71 1.19 -13.18
CA CYS A 10 -4.36 2.12 -12.26
C CYS A 10 -5.41 1.42 -11.40
N GLU A 11 -6.26 0.57 -11.99
CA GLU A 11 -7.28 -0.21 -11.29
C GLU A 11 -6.65 -1.16 -10.26
N ALA A 12 -5.65 -1.94 -10.69
CA ALA A 12 -4.86 -2.83 -9.85
C ALA A 12 -4.31 -2.14 -8.60
N TYR A 13 -3.68 -0.98 -8.77
CA TYR A 13 -3.08 -0.28 -7.64
C TYR A 13 -4.12 0.44 -6.80
N ALA A 14 -5.22 0.91 -7.41
CA ALA A 14 -6.33 1.47 -6.67
C ALA A 14 -6.95 0.42 -5.74
N ASP A 15 -7.12 -0.81 -6.20
CA ASP A 15 -7.68 -1.89 -5.38
C ASP A 15 -6.72 -2.32 -4.27
N ALA A 16 -5.42 -2.39 -4.55
CA ALA A 16 -4.41 -2.58 -3.52
C ALA A 16 -4.51 -1.51 -2.44
N VAL A 17 -4.49 -0.23 -2.83
CA VAL A 17 -4.59 0.91 -1.91
C VAL A 17 -5.93 0.92 -1.14
N LYS A 18 -7.07 0.61 -1.78
CA LYS A 18 -8.40 0.54 -1.14
C LYS A 18 -8.45 -0.48 0.00
N MET A 19 -7.80 -1.64 -0.16
CA MET A 19 -7.72 -2.63 0.91
C MET A 19 -7.09 -2.03 2.17
N PHE A 20 -5.99 -1.27 2.01
CA PHE A 20 -5.35 -0.60 3.14
C PHE A 20 -6.19 0.49 3.77
N TYR A 21 -6.82 1.34 2.96
CA TYR A 21 -7.71 2.37 3.52
C TYR A 21 -8.92 1.75 4.23
N SER A 22 -9.37 0.56 3.81
CA SER A 22 -10.41 -0.19 4.49
C SER A 22 -9.93 -0.70 5.85
N VAL A 23 -8.73 -1.31 5.93
CA VAL A 23 -8.09 -1.69 7.21
C VAL A 23 -7.98 -0.46 8.13
N LEU A 24 -7.42 0.64 7.64
CA LEU A 24 -7.26 1.88 8.41
C LEU A 24 -8.61 2.42 8.92
N LYS A 25 -9.64 2.41 8.05
CA LYS A 25 -10.99 2.83 8.42
C LYS A 25 -11.58 1.96 9.52
N ASP A 26 -11.43 0.64 9.42
CA ASP A 26 -11.99 -0.29 10.40
C ASP A 26 -11.27 -0.17 11.74
N THR A 27 -9.94 0.01 11.74
CA THR A 27 -9.15 0.33 12.94
C THR A 27 -9.60 1.65 13.59
N LYS A 28 -9.73 2.74 12.81
CA LYS A 28 -10.19 4.04 13.32
C LYS A 28 -11.64 4.03 13.80
N SER A 29 -12.48 3.15 13.25
CA SER A 29 -13.91 3.05 13.57
C SER A 29 -14.23 1.98 14.63
N ASN A 30 -13.21 1.31 15.18
CA ASN A 30 -13.33 0.18 16.10
C ASN A 30 -14.29 -0.93 15.61
N ARG A 31 -14.25 -1.22 14.30
CA ARG A 31 -15.08 -2.26 13.65
C ARG A 31 -14.33 -3.58 13.59
N ALA A 32 -15.06 -4.68 13.69
CA ALA A 32 -14.51 -6.01 13.48
C ALA A 32 -14.06 -6.20 12.03
N ILE A 33 -12.86 -6.74 11.83
CA ILE A 33 -12.28 -7.02 10.52
C ILE A 33 -12.85 -8.33 9.97
N ASN A 34 -13.35 -8.33 8.73
CA ASN A 34 -13.78 -9.53 8.03
C ASN A 34 -12.58 -10.26 7.40
N ASN A 35 -12.04 -11.27 8.11
CA ASN A 35 -10.82 -11.96 7.72
C ASN A 35 -10.93 -12.73 6.39
N GLN A 36 -12.09 -13.31 6.06
CA GLN A 36 -12.26 -14.07 4.81
C GLN A 36 -12.20 -13.15 3.59
N GLU A 37 -12.96 -12.05 3.65
CA GLU A 37 -12.99 -11.05 2.58
C GLU A 37 -11.62 -10.38 2.38
N MET A 38 -10.85 -10.19 3.46
CA MET A 38 -9.47 -9.69 3.36
C MET A 38 -8.53 -10.68 2.66
N MET A 39 -8.67 -11.98 2.95
CA MET A 39 -7.85 -13.01 2.30
C MET A 39 -8.14 -13.10 0.79
N ASP A 40 -9.41 -13.05 0.39
CA ASP A 40 -9.79 -13.09 -1.03
C ASP A 40 -9.24 -11.86 -1.77
N ARG A 41 -9.40 -10.65 -1.20
CA ARG A 41 -8.82 -9.41 -1.76
C ARG A 41 -7.30 -9.46 -1.84
N MET A 42 -6.62 -10.08 -0.88
CA MET A 42 -5.17 -10.23 -0.89
C MET A 42 -4.68 -11.08 -2.06
N ILE A 43 -5.41 -12.16 -2.39
CA ILE A 43 -5.09 -13.00 -3.55
C ILE A 43 -5.25 -12.20 -4.85
N ASP A 44 -6.32 -11.43 -4.99
CA ASP A 44 -6.53 -10.58 -6.17
C ASP A 44 -5.40 -9.54 -6.33
N ILE A 45 -5.00 -8.89 -5.25
CA ILE A 45 -3.89 -7.93 -5.24
C ILE A 45 -2.57 -8.60 -5.66
N LYS A 46 -2.29 -9.81 -5.18
CA LYS A 46 -1.12 -10.59 -5.61
C LYS A 46 -1.12 -10.81 -7.12
N ILE A 47 -2.25 -11.23 -7.69
CA ILE A 47 -2.40 -11.44 -9.14
C ILE A 47 -2.17 -10.13 -9.88
N TYR A 48 -2.79 -9.04 -9.45
CA TYR A 48 -2.68 -7.74 -10.12
C TYR A 48 -1.27 -7.14 -10.07
N ILE A 49 -0.60 -7.22 -8.92
CA ILE A 49 0.78 -6.75 -8.79
C ILE A 49 1.73 -7.62 -9.62
N PHE A 50 1.52 -8.93 -9.66
CA PHE A 50 2.31 -9.82 -10.51
C PHE A 50 2.16 -9.49 -12.00
N MET A 51 0.93 -9.19 -12.45
CA MET A 51 0.64 -8.94 -13.87
C MET A 51 0.99 -7.53 -14.34
N TYR A 52 0.80 -6.51 -13.50
CA TYR A 52 0.86 -5.10 -13.89
C TYR A 52 1.87 -4.26 -13.08
N GLY A 53 2.43 -4.82 -12.00
CA GLY A 53 3.51 -4.26 -11.21
C GLY A 53 4.82 -4.13 -11.98
N SER A 54 5.55 -3.04 -11.82
CA SER A 54 7.00 -3.09 -12.07
C SER A 54 7.69 -3.99 -11.05
N ASP A 55 8.91 -4.44 -11.37
CA ASP A 55 9.74 -5.23 -10.47
C ASP A 55 9.94 -4.58 -9.11
N LYS A 56 10.02 -3.24 -9.05
CA LYS A 56 10.16 -2.51 -7.79
C LYS A 56 8.91 -2.62 -6.94
N VAL A 57 7.74 -2.49 -7.55
CA VAL A 57 6.43 -2.65 -6.88
C VAL A 57 6.28 -4.09 -6.37
N PHE A 58 6.58 -5.09 -7.20
CA PHE A 58 6.49 -6.50 -6.81
C PHE A 58 7.43 -6.83 -5.63
N LYS A 59 8.68 -6.36 -5.66
CA LYS A 59 9.63 -6.56 -4.56
C LYS A 59 9.20 -5.85 -3.28
N ALA A 60 8.72 -4.61 -3.38
CA ALA A 60 8.24 -3.87 -2.22
C ALA A 60 6.99 -4.52 -1.60
N PHE A 61 6.09 -5.07 -2.42
CA PHE A 61 4.93 -5.81 -1.95
C PHE A 61 5.33 -7.07 -1.18
N ASN A 62 6.26 -7.88 -1.70
CA ASN A 62 6.76 -9.05 -0.99
C ASN A 62 7.43 -8.69 0.33
N ARG A 63 8.20 -7.59 0.37
CA ARG A 63 8.79 -7.09 1.61
C ARG A 63 7.71 -6.74 2.63
N TRP A 64 6.65 -6.05 2.21
CA TRP A 64 5.53 -5.74 3.09
C TRP A 64 4.85 -7.00 3.63
N LEU A 65 4.59 -8.00 2.79
CA LEU A 65 3.99 -9.27 3.23
C LEU A 65 4.85 -10.03 4.24
N LEU A 66 6.18 -10.02 4.07
CA LEU A 66 7.11 -10.65 5.01
C LEU A 66 7.15 -9.92 6.35
N GLU A 67 7.18 -8.59 6.33
CA GLU A 67 7.18 -7.80 7.56
C GLU A 67 5.83 -7.88 8.28
N ALA A 68 4.70 -7.97 7.55
CA ALA A 68 3.36 -8.10 8.12
C ALA A 68 3.18 -9.32 9.05
N GLY A 69 4.01 -10.36 8.89
CA GLY A 69 4.05 -11.53 9.80
C GLY A 69 4.97 -11.38 11.02
N ASN A 70 5.68 -10.24 11.15
CA ASN A 70 6.65 -9.98 12.22
C ASN A 70 6.00 -9.18 13.36
N ASN A 71 6.46 -9.28 14.61
CA ASN A 71 5.88 -8.53 15.74
C ASN A 71 6.33 -7.06 15.83
N ASN A 72 6.98 -6.52 14.79
CA ASN A 72 7.49 -5.15 14.77
C ASN A 72 6.59 -4.25 13.92
N GLU A 73 5.61 -3.61 14.56
CA GLU A 73 4.63 -2.72 13.93
C GLU A 73 5.28 -1.58 13.13
N LYS A 74 6.38 -1.01 13.63
CA LYS A 74 7.11 0.07 12.93
C LYS A 74 7.69 -0.41 11.60
N LYS A 75 8.30 -1.60 11.58
CA LYS A 75 8.85 -2.21 10.35
C LYS A 75 7.76 -2.60 9.36
N GLN A 76 6.65 -3.16 9.86
CA GLN A 76 5.48 -3.46 9.03
C GLN A 76 5.00 -2.21 8.30
N PHE A 77 4.84 -1.13 9.06
CA PHE A 77 4.30 0.12 8.57
C PHE A 77 5.27 0.84 7.64
N GLU A 78 6.58 0.80 7.93
CA GLU A 78 7.59 1.32 7.01
C GLU A 78 7.59 0.56 5.67
N ALA A 79 7.55 -0.77 5.71
CA ALA A 79 7.51 -1.59 4.50
C ALA A 79 6.24 -1.31 3.67
N PHE A 80 5.13 -1.03 4.34
CA PHE A 80 3.90 -0.58 3.70
C PHE A 80 4.08 0.78 2.99
N LEU A 81 4.66 1.78 3.66
CA LEU A 81 4.92 3.09 3.06
C LEU A 81 5.85 3.00 1.85
N ASP A 82 6.86 2.13 1.91
CA ASP A 82 7.73 1.84 0.76
C ASP A 82 6.93 1.25 -0.42
N PHE A 83 6.03 0.29 -0.15
CA PHE A 83 5.19 -0.31 -1.17
C PHE A 83 4.26 0.71 -1.86
N VAL A 84 3.57 1.57 -1.09
CA VAL A 84 2.70 2.62 -1.67
C VAL A 84 3.51 3.63 -2.48
N LEU A 85 4.71 3.98 -2.02
CA LEU A 85 5.58 4.91 -2.72
C LEU A 85 6.07 4.34 -4.05
N GLU A 86 6.45 3.06 -4.10
CA GLU A 86 6.84 2.40 -5.35
C GLU A 86 5.66 2.32 -6.33
N MET A 87 4.44 1.99 -5.86
CA MET A 87 3.25 2.06 -6.73
C MET A 87 3.05 3.45 -7.32
N ARG A 88 3.23 4.50 -6.52
CA ARG A 88 3.08 5.89 -6.97
C ARG A 88 4.13 6.28 -8.01
N LYS A 89 5.40 5.90 -7.78
CA LYS A 89 6.49 6.10 -8.76
C LYS A 89 6.17 5.39 -10.07
N ASP A 90 5.71 4.16 -9.99
CA ASP A 90 5.45 3.33 -11.15
C ASP A 90 4.22 3.79 -11.97
N LEU A 91 3.22 4.41 -11.34
CA LEU A 91 2.11 5.09 -12.03
C LEU A 91 2.58 6.41 -12.68
N CYS A 92 3.43 7.16 -12.00
CA CYS A 92 3.87 8.47 -12.45
C CYS A 92 5.14 8.44 -13.32
N ASN A 93 5.59 7.26 -13.78
CA ASN A 93 6.84 7.09 -14.53
C ASN A 93 8.04 7.75 -13.83
N ASN A 94 8.16 7.56 -12.51
CA ASN A 94 9.17 8.13 -11.61
C ASN A 94 9.15 9.66 -11.48
N LYS A 95 8.11 10.36 -11.95
CA LYS A 95 7.99 11.83 -11.86
C LYS A 95 7.28 12.35 -10.60
N THR A 96 7.10 11.50 -9.59
CA THR A 96 6.49 11.90 -8.32
C THR A 96 7.54 12.47 -7.36
N ASN A 97 7.22 13.57 -6.70
CA ASN A 97 8.02 14.13 -5.61
C ASN A 97 7.48 13.74 -4.23
N LEU A 98 6.42 12.94 -4.17
CA LEU A 98 5.87 12.46 -2.90
C LEU A 98 6.87 11.57 -2.16
N THR A 99 6.97 11.78 -0.87
CA THR A 99 7.80 11.02 0.06
C THR A 99 6.94 10.11 0.95
N LYS A 100 7.59 9.18 1.68
CA LYS A 100 6.92 8.40 2.74
C LYS A 100 6.22 9.29 3.76
N ARG A 101 6.83 10.45 4.08
CA ARG A 101 6.29 11.41 5.03
C ARG A 101 5.01 12.07 4.52
N ASP A 102 4.93 12.38 3.23
CA ASP A 102 3.72 12.97 2.63
C ASP A 102 2.57 11.97 2.62
N ILE A 103 2.85 10.71 2.29
CA ILE A 103 1.88 9.60 2.37
C ILE A 103 1.41 9.44 3.81
N LEU A 104 2.34 9.44 4.77
CA LEU A 104 1.99 9.28 6.18
C LEU A 104 1.11 10.40 6.69
N LEU A 105 1.46 11.65 6.37
CA LEU A 105 0.66 12.82 6.75
C LEU A 105 -0.76 12.75 6.16
N ASN A 106 -0.93 12.19 4.96
CA ASN A 106 -2.25 11.97 4.38
C ASN A 106 -3.08 10.94 5.18
N LEU A 107 -2.44 9.88 5.69
CA LEU A 107 -3.12 8.81 6.43
C LEU A 107 -3.45 9.22 7.88
N THR A 108 -2.53 9.88 8.57
CA THR A 108 -2.70 10.30 9.97
C THR A 108 -3.50 11.58 10.07
N GLN A 109 -3.35 12.50 9.10
CA GLN A 109 -3.85 13.87 9.18
C GLN A 109 -3.29 14.63 10.41
N SER A 110 -2.19 14.15 10.98
CA SER A 110 -1.50 14.75 12.13
C SER A 110 0.02 14.68 11.93
N VAL A 111 0.67 15.82 12.09
CA VAL A 111 2.14 15.95 12.01
C VAL A 111 2.79 15.27 13.21
N GLU A 112 2.18 15.39 14.39
CA GLU A 112 2.65 14.81 15.64
C GLU A 112 2.60 13.29 15.58
N GLU A 113 1.49 12.71 15.12
CA GLU A 113 1.35 11.27 14.93
C GLU A 113 2.33 10.75 13.87
N ALA A 114 2.49 11.49 12.76
CA ALA A 114 3.44 11.14 11.72
C ALA A 114 4.89 11.12 12.25
N LYS A 115 5.28 12.07 13.12
CA LYS A 115 6.62 12.10 13.73
C LYS A 115 6.86 10.89 14.64
N LYS A 116 5.89 10.54 15.50
CA LYS A 116 5.99 9.39 16.42
C LYS A 116 6.21 8.06 15.72
N LEU A 117 5.76 7.93 14.47
CA LEU A 117 5.94 6.71 13.68
C LEU A 117 7.31 6.64 12.98
N PHE A 118 8.03 7.76 12.88
CA PHE A 118 9.39 7.81 12.33
C PHE A 118 10.48 7.77 13.42
N GLU A 119 10.23 8.30 14.61
CA GLU A 119 11.11 8.25 15.80
C GLU A 119 11.06 6.88 16.49
#